data_AF-A0A1R4A6A5-F1
#
_entry.id   AF-A0A1R4A6A5-F1
#
_cell.length_a   1.000
_cell.length_b   1.000
_cell.length_c   1.000
_cell.angle_alpha   90.00
_cell.angle_beta   90.00
_cell.angle_gamma   90.00
#
_symmetry.space_group_name_H-M   'P 1'
#
loop_
_entity.id
_entity.type
_entity.pdbx_description
1 polymer ?
#
loop_
_entity_poly.entity_id
_entity_poly.type
_entity_poly.pdbx_seq_one_letter_code
_entity_poly.pdbx_strand_id
1 'polypeptide(L)'
;MMEQAFSRPRRKHGRIAVVSMAGLFGILVAILLIPVSLAGAGVTGWIVFCIVLSVLWRLQFVRPNKIKNKIVITGQIRELKYEKHDEKTGKDTIREDTYFRVVDFNKYLDEKGNHNIAIVGMAGSGKTLLTYFIINEMKNYKKIIFQYKEKDRFVEMGTPTLYLSKYAPNVFANPDIFAHAWSVAFQGEATTYKTIPDIVKALCEKSHNWNEFKKAIDEEIGKAEKSDIITKGALNAIKRQTERLYMEHTADYDLPENIVISFEGMDDRAFVFYAEFLLSQLYKEIKSPKREGTMIFIDEASRFTGTTTLLPEIAEEIRATGALLVSTQRVSRIAGDIKGNCALQVCFKQTEGEDIEQIQKIYEPYRWGISELHQFEFLDLAQSEAHRQIYTFSLKNPHIDWKPIIEWKPIMENKSQDSKGEGSKTKQNIDYPKEIILSLEHAKNVQGIARALAKKFRNSEEKEDIAFYKQKIFKIVSKMAVNELIIAERTDNVKFNGERGQETQEIVYCRKGNNPSDYHEYLVNSCADILYHKNIVPKIQPSGIGTADIEAEKYVFECETGLKNAINDIEGRIKQYKKLGRETLIIVPNQEAKKKYSERYPDVKVLTLPELWEAEL
;
A
#
# COMPACT_ATOMS: atom_id res chain seq x y z
N MET A 1 -29.46 -28.94 -8.95
CA MET A 1 -28.93 -28.41 -7.68
C MET A 1 -28.76 -26.90 -7.68
N MET A 2 -28.33 -26.27 -8.79
CA MET A 2 -28.14 -24.82 -8.96
C MET A 2 -29.31 -23.91 -8.53
N GLU A 3 -30.58 -24.36 -8.59
CA GLU A 3 -31.73 -23.55 -8.12
C GLU A 3 -31.66 -23.18 -6.63
N GLN A 4 -30.92 -23.94 -5.81
CA GLN A 4 -30.81 -23.67 -4.38
C GLN A 4 -29.85 -22.51 -4.04
N ALA A 5 -29.02 -22.05 -5.00
CA ALA A 5 -28.12 -20.91 -4.83
C ALA A 5 -28.80 -19.55 -5.10
N PHE A 6 -30.03 -19.57 -5.60
CA PHE A 6 -30.76 -18.38 -6.01
C PHE A 6 -31.91 -18.06 -5.04
N SER A 7 -31.81 -16.93 -4.35
CA SER A 7 -32.96 -16.41 -3.61
C SER A 7 -33.87 -15.65 -4.57
N ARG A 8 -35.07 -16.19 -4.81
CA ARG A 8 -36.13 -15.41 -5.46
C ARG A 8 -36.57 -14.31 -4.47
N PRO A 9 -36.56 -13.02 -4.84
CA PRO A 9 -37.32 -12.03 -4.09
C PRO A 9 -38.77 -12.51 -4.09
N ARG A 10 -39.31 -12.86 -2.93
CA ARG A 10 -40.72 -13.22 -2.80
C ARG A 10 -41.55 -12.00 -3.18
N ARG A 11 -41.96 -11.86 -4.44
CA ARG A 11 -43.12 -11.05 -4.79
C ARG A 11 -44.30 -11.71 -4.11
N LYS A 12 -44.79 -11.13 -3.02
CA LYS A 12 -45.96 -11.70 -2.37
C LYS A 12 -47.17 -11.60 -3.32
N HIS A 13 -47.41 -10.49 -4.04
CA HIS A 13 -48.51 -10.36 -5.01
C HIS A 13 -48.18 -9.46 -6.23
N GLY A 14 -48.95 -9.57 -7.34
CA GLY A 14 -48.79 -8.73 -8.54
C GLY A 14 -49.45 -7.34 -8.41
N ARG A 15 -49.13 -6.38 -9.32
CA ARG A 15 -49.70 -5.01 -9.29
C ARG A 15 -51.23 -5.00 -9.28
N ILE A 16 -51.85 -5.88 -10.06
CA ILE A 16 -53.31 -6.05 -10.14
C ILE A 16 -53.88 -6.46 -8.78
N ALA A 17 -53.22 -7.38 -8.07
CA ALA A 17 -53.66 -7.84 -6.76
C ALA A 17 -53.53 -6.75 -5.68
N VAL A 18 -52.49 -5.90 -5.75
CA VAL A 18 -52.33 -4.75 -4.83
C VAL A 18 -53.43 -3.70 -5.04
N VAL A 19 -53.73 -3.37 -6.30
CA VAL A 19 -54.82 -2.43 -6.64
C VAL A 19 -56.19 -3.01 -6.24
N SER A 20 -56.42 -4.30 -6.51
CA SER A 20 -57.67 -4.98 -6.16
C SER A 20 -57.89 -5.03 -4.65
N MET A 21 -56.83 -5.29 -3.88
CA MET A 21 -56.89 -5.33 -2.41
C MET A 21 -57.15 -3.93 -1.84
N ALA A 22 -56.49 -2.89 -2.33
CA ALA A 22 -56.79 -1.51 -1.93
C ALA A 22 -58.23 -1.11 -2.29
N GLY A 23 -58.71 -1.53 -3.47
CA GLY A 23 -60.09 -1.32 -3.93
C GLY A 23 -61.12 -1.93 -2.98
N LEU A 24 -60.88 -3.16 -2.55
CA LEU A 24 -61.71 -3.86 -1.55
C LEU A 24 -61.82 -3.08 -0.24
N PHE A 25 -60.71 -2.55 0.28
CA PHE A 25 -60.73 -1.72 1.50
C PHE A 25 -61.51 -0.42 1.31
N GLY A 26 -61.34 0.26 0.17
CA GLY A 26 -62.07 1.49 -0.14
C GLY A 26 -63.58 1.26 -0.25
N ILE A 27 -63.99 0.19 -0.94
CA ILE A 27 -65.40 -0.20 -1.10
C ILE A 27 -66.01 -0.56 0.25
N LEU A 28 -65.30 -1.35 1.08
CA LEU A 28 -65.82 -1.79 2.37
C LEU A 28 -66.06 -0.61 3.32
N VAL A 29 -65.16 0.38 3.33
CA VAL A 29 -65.37 1.61 4.11
C VAL A 29 -66.50 2.46 3.55
N ALA A 30 -66.63 2.57 2.22
CA ALA A 30 -67.74 3.28 1.61
C ALA A 30 -69.09 2.65 2.02
N ILE A 31 -69.23 1.33 1.92
CA ILE A 31 -70.46 0.60 2.29
C ILE A 31 -70.87 0.87 3.73
N LEU A 32 -69.91 0.87 4.67
CA LEU A 32 -70.18 1.12 6.09
C LEU A 32 -70.65 2.55 6.37
N LEU A 33 -70.30 3.52 5.52
CA LEU A 33 -70.60 4.94 5.70
C LEU A 33 -71.84 5.41 4.93
N ILE A 34 -72.37 4.61 3.99
CA ILE A 34 -73.59 4.93 3.23
C ILE A 34 -74.78 5.31 4.12
N PRO A 35 -75.04 4.63 5.26
CA PRO A 35 -76.17 4.98 6.14
C PRO A 35 -76.05 6.37 6.78
N VAL A 36 -74.84 6.93 6.84
CA VAL A 36 -74.55 8.24 7.46
C VAL A 36 -74.61 9.34 6.42
N SER A 37 -73.96 9.14 5.28
CA SER A 37 -73.96 10.11 4.18
C SER A 37 -73.45 9.46 2.90
N LEU A 38 -74.24 9.51 1.83
CA LEU A 38 -73.84 8.96 0.53
C LEU A 38 -72.63 9.70 -0.06
N ALA A 39 -72.62 11.04 0.03
CA ALA A 39 -71.50 11.86 -0.44
C ALA A 39 -70.24 11.67 0.44
N GLY A 40 -70.42 11.63 1.77
CA GLY A 40 -69.34 11.40 2.72
C GLY A 40 -68.71 10.00 2.56
N ALA A 41 -69.52 8.99 2.29
CA ALA A 41 -69.07 7.62 2.03
C ALA A 41 -68.18 7.52 0.80
N GLY A 42 -68.56 8.18 -0.31
CA GLY A 42 -67.76 8.20 -1.55
C GLY A 42 -66.40 8.86 -1.35
N VAL A 43 -66.36 10.04 -0.72
CA VAL A 43 -65.11 10.78 -0.46
C VAL A 43 -64.21 10.00 0.50
N THR A 44 -64.77 9.48 1.59
CA THR A 44 -63.98 8.75 2.60
C THR A 44 -63.46 7.42 2.06
N GLY A 45 -64.27 6.68 1.29
CA GLY A 45 -63.83 5.45 0.62
C GLY A 45 -62.69 5.69 -0.38
N TRP A 46 -62.75 6.80 -1.12
CA TRP A 46 -61.67 7.19 -2.04
C TRP A 46 -60.37 7.57 -1.32
N ILE A 47 -60.47 8.30 -0.19
CA ILE A 47 -59.31 8.63 0.64
C ILE A 47 -58.66 7.36 1.20
N VAL A 48 -59.46 6.44 1.74
CA VAL A 48 -58.95 5.16 2.26
C VAL A 48 -58.33 4.32 1.15
N PHE A 49 -58.95 4.25 -0.03
CA PHE A 49 -58.36 3.59 -1.20
C PHE A 49 -56.97 4.17 -1.51
N CYS A 50 -56.84 5.49 -1.60
CA CYS A 50 -55.57 6.15 -1.90
C CYS A 50 -54.50 5.88 -0.82
N ILE A 51 -54.87 5.91 0.46
CA ILE A 51 -53.95 5.66 1.58
C ILE A 51 -53.49 4.20 1.58
N VAL A 52 -54.43 3.25 1.50
CA VAL A 52 -54.13 1.81 1.50
C VAL A 52 -53.32 1.45 0.25
N LEU A 53 -53.67 2.00 -0.91
CA LEU A 53 -52.89 1.82 -2.13
C LEU A 53 -51.47 2.35 -1.94
N SER A 54 -51.30 3.57 -1.44
CA SER A 54 -49.98 4.15 -1.19
C SER A 54 -49.12 3.32 -0.23
N VAL A 55 -49.72 2.83 0.87
CA VAL A 55 -49.03 1.98 1.86
C VAL A 55 -48.67 0.62 1.27
N LEU A 56 -49.62 -0.09 0.64
CA LEU A 56 -49.35 -1.38 0.02
C LEU A 56 -48.37 -1.26 -1.13
N TRP A 57 -48.46 -0.19 -1.92
CA TRP A 57 -47.53 0.12 -2.99
C TRP A 57 -46.14 0.39 -2.44
N ARG A 58 -46.02 1.14 -1.34
CA ARG A 58 -44.73 1.34 -0.67
C ARG A 58 -44.16 0.06 -0.10
N LEU A 59 -44.97 -0.77 0.55
CA LEU A 59 -44.52 -2.01 1.16
C LEU A 59 -44.10 -3.07 0.12
N GLN A 60 -44.79 -3.15 -1.02
CA GLN A 60 -44.49 -4.14 -2.06
C GLN A 60 -43.51 -3.65 -3.12
N PHE A 61 -43.52 -2.36 -3.47
CA PHE A 61 -42.74 -1.81 -4.58
C PHE A 61 -41.72 -0.74 -4.16
N VAL A 62 -41.86 -0.11 -2.98
CA VAL A 62 -40.93 0.92 -2.46
C VAL A 62 -40.14 0.40 -1.24
N ARG A 63 -39.77 -0.88 -1.27
CA ARG A 63 -38.51 -1.28 -0.65
C ARG A 63 -37.50 -1.42 -1.78
N PRO A 64 -36.58 -0.46 -1.97
CA PRO A 64 -35.27 -0.90 -2.34
C PRO A 64 -34.83 -1.72 -1.14
N ASN A 65 -34.98 -3.04 -1.20
CA ASN A 65 -33.87 -3.84 -0.71
C ASN A 65 -32.69 -3.24 -1.47
N LYS A 66 -31.94 -2.34 -0.82
CA LYS A 66 -30.73 -1.76 -1.39
C LYS A 66 -29.80 -2.97 -1.45
N ILE A 67 -29.96 -3.78 -2.50
CA ILE A 67 -29.08 -4.88 -2.83
C ILE A 67 -27.75 -4.18 -3.05
N LYS A 68 -26.93 -4.20 -2.03
CA LYS A 68 -25.59 -3.63 -1.97
C LYS A 68 -24.63 -4.79 -1.83
N ASN A 69 -23.55 -4.75 -2.60
CA ASN A 69 -22.52 -5.78 -2.56
C ASN A 69 -23.10 -7.19 -2.76
N LYS A 70 -23.91 -7.37 -3.79
CA LYS A 70 -24.39 -8.71 -4.18
C LYS A 70 -24.30 -8.89 -5.67
N ILE A 71 -23.87 -10.08 -6.07
CA ILE A 71 -24.03 -10.57 -7.43
C ILE A 71 -25.50 -10.91 -7.63
N VAL A 72 -26.06 -10.46 -8.74
CA VAL A 72 -27.43 -10.77 -9.14
C VAL A 72 -27.46 -11.28 -10.56
N ILE A 73 -28.41 -12.16 -10.85
CA ILE A 73 -28.80 -12.48 -12.22
C ILE A 73 -29.69 -11.35 -12.74
N THR A 74 -29.33 -10.77 -13.88
CA THR A 74 -30.07 -9.71 -14.58
C THR A 74 -30.83 -10.25 -15.79
N GLY A 75 -30.38 -11.35 -16.38
CA GLY A 75 -31.02 -11.93 -17.56
C GLY A 75 -30.68 -13.42 -17.74
N GLN A 76 -31.37 -14.04 -18.70
CA GLN A 76 -31.16 -15.42 -19.10
C GLN A 76 -31.09 -15.49 -20.62
N ILE A 77 -30.12 -16.22 -21.15
CA ILE A 77 -29.93 -16.41 -22.58
C ILE A 77 -30.28 -17.86 -22.90
N ARG A 78 -31.12 -18.07 -23.92
CA ARG A 78 -31.60 -19.39 -24.33
C ARG A 78 -31.58 -19.53 -25.85
N GLU A 79 -31.24 -20.72 -26.33
CA GLU A 79 -31.48 -21.10 -27.71
C GLU A 79 -32.93 -21.57 -27.86
N LEU A 80 -33.69 -20.90 -28.72
CA LEU A 80 -35.01 -21.34 -29.18
C LEU A 80 -34.84 -22.11 -30.49
N LYS A 81 -35.32 -23.36 -30.48
CA LYS A 81 -35.49 -24.15 -31.70
C LYS A 81 -36.92 -23.95 -32.19
N TYR A 82 -37.06 -23.65 -33.47
CA TYR A 82 -38.37 -23.54 -34.12
C TYR A 82 -38.32 -24.18 -35.49
N GLU A 83 -39.46 -24.70 -35.94
CA GLU A 83 -39.62 -25.20 -37.30
C GLU A 83 -40.09 -24.04 -38.17
N LYS A 84 -39.30 -23.68 -39.19
CA LYS A 84 -39.79 -22.80 -40.24
C LYS A 84 -40.70 -23.61 -41.16
N HIS A 85 -41.66 -22.93 -41.78
CA HIS A 85 -42.67 -23.50 -42.69
C HIS A 85 -42.08 -24.33 -43.85
N ASP A 86 -40.77 -24.23 -44.12
CA ASP A 86 -40.04 -24.89 -45.21
C ASP A 86 -39.12 -26.05 -44.74
N GLU A 87 -39.54 -26.81 -43.71
CA GLU A 87 -38.85 -28.02 -43.16
C GLU A 87 -37.43 -27.83 -42.60
N LYS A 88 -36.84 -26.64 -42.66
CA LYS A 88 -35.57 -26.33 -41.99
C LYS A 88 -35.83 -25.88 -40.56
N THR A 89 -35.28 -26.64 -39.59
CA THR A 89 -35.20 -26.21 -38.19
C THR A 89 -34.30 -24.98 -38.09
N GLY A 90 -34.86 -23.88 -37.58
CA GLY A 90 -34.14 -22.65 -37.24
C GLY A 90 -33.68 -22.68 -35.79
N LYS A 91 -32.61 -21.93 -35.50
CA LYS A 91 -32.14 -21.65 -34.14
C LYS A 91 -31.99 -20.15 -33.98
N ASP A 92 -32.70 -19.59 -33.01
CA ASP A 92 -32.54 -18.19 -32.60
C ASP A 92 -32.04 -18.16 -31.15
N THR A 93 -31.08 -17.31 -30.85
CA THR A 93 -30.66 -17.05 -29.47
C THR A 93 -31.37 -15.79 -28.98
N ILE A 94 -32.04 -15.89 -27.83
CA ILE A 94 -32.76 -14.76 -27.23
C ILE A 94 -32.24 -14.46 -25.83
N ARG A 95 -32.36 -13.20 -25.42
CA ARG A 95 -32.12 -12.73 -24.06
C ARG A 95 -33.46 -12.38 -23.41
N GLU A 96 -33.79 -13.06 -22.33
CA GLU A 96 -34.91 -12.74 -21.45
C GLU A 96 -34.37 -12.01 -20.23
N ASP A 97 -34.59 -10.69 -20.16
CA ASP A 97 -34.27 -9.94 -18.95
C ASP A 97 -35.20 -10.34 -17.80
N THR A 98 -34.64 -10.42 -16.60
CA THR A 98 -35.37 -10.83 -15.40
C THR A 98 -35.27 -9.78 -14.31
N TYR A 99 -36.18 -9.86 -13.34
CA TYR A 99 -35.97 -9.14 -12.09
C TYR A 99 -34.70 -9.67 -11.42
N PHE A 100 -33.96 -8.79 -10.71
CA PHE A 100 -32.72 -9.18 -10.04
C PHE A 100 -32.94 -10.39 -9.12
N ARG A 101 -32.24 -11.49 -9.40
CA ARG A 101 -32.19 -12.67 -8.52
C ARG A 101 -30.85 -12.65 -7.80
N VAL A 102 -30.87 -12.56 -6.48
CA VAL A 102 -29.63 -12.51 -5.70
C VAL A 102 -28.97 -13.89 -5.71
N VAL A 103 -27.69 -13.90 -6.05
CA VAL A 103 -26.83 -15.08 -6.04
C VAL A 103 -26.07 -15.10 -4.71
N ASP A 104 -26.13 -16.22 -4.00
CA ASP A 104 -25.16 -16.50 -2.94
C ASP A 104 -23.85 -16.91 -3.60
N PHE A 105 -22.86 -16.00 -3.60
CA PHE A 105 -21.62 -16.20 -4.34
C PHE A 105 -20.81 -17.38 -3.81
N ASN A 106 -20.69 -17.53 -2.49
CA ASN A 106 -19.91 -18.61 -1.90
C ASN A 106 -20.54 -19.95 -2.23
N LYS A 107 -21.86 -20.07 -2.08
CA LYS A 107 -22.56 -21.29 -2.50
C LYS A 107 -22.44 -21.57 -3.99
N TYR A 108 -22.52 -20.54 -4.83
CA TYR A 108 -22.34 -20.70 -6.27
C TYR A 108 -20.93 -21.20 -6.63
N LEU A 109 -19.91 -20.74 -5.91
CA LEU A 109 -18.52 -21.17 -6.09
C LEU A 109 -18.27 -22.57 -5.55
N ASP A 110 -18.82 -22.92 -4.38
CA ASP A 110 -18.70 -24.27 -3.78
C ASP A 110 -19.30 -25.37 -4.70
N GLU A 111 -20.31 -25.03 -5.51
CA GLU A 111 -20.91 -25.95 -6.49
C GLU A 111 -20.00 -26.21 -7.72
N LYS A 112 -18.88 -25.49 -7.88
CA LYS A 112 -18.03 -25.51 -9.09
C LYS A 112 -16.89 -26.54 -9.06
N GLY A 113 -16.71 -27.26 -7.95
CA GLY A 113 -15.72 -28.33 -7.81
C GLY A 113 -14.29 -27.86 -7.46
N ASN A 114 -13.95 -26.60 -7.73
CA ASN A 114 -12.82 -25.90 -7.13
C ASN A 114 -13.07 -24.39 -7.09
N HIS A 115 -12.20 -23.64 -6.42
CA HIS A 115 -12.37 -22.20 -6.19
C HIS A 115 -11.41 -21.34 -7.03
N ASN A 116 -10.85 -21.88 -8.12
CA ASN A 116 -10.09 -21.09 -9.06
C ASN A 116 -11.02 -20.26 -9.97
N ILE A 117 -10.66 -19.01 -10.17
CA ILE A 117 -11.48 -17.99 -10.84
C ILE A 117 -10.64 -17.25 -11.86
N ALA A 118 -11.10 -17.21 -13.11
CA ALA A 118 -10.56 -16.34 -14.15
C ALA A 118 -11.53 -15.19 -14.44
N ILE A 119 -11.03 -13.95 -14.47
CA ILE A 119 -11.80 -12.76 -14.79
C ILE A 119 -11.21 -12.06 -16.01
N VAL A 120 -12.03 -11.90 -17.06
CA VAL A 120 -11.63 -11.29 -18.32
C VAL A 120 -12.62 -10.23 -18.78
N GLY A 121 -12.15 -9.18 -19.45
CA GLY A 121 -12.99 -8.04 -19.82
C GLY A 121 -12.20 -6.79 -20.21
N MET A 122 -12.76 -5.93 -21.06
CA MET A 122 -12.08 -4.69 -21.45
C MET A 122 -11.91 -3.69 -20.28
N ALA A 123 -11.07 -2.66 -20.46
CA ALA A 123 -10.94 -1.58 -19.49
C ALA A 123 -12.31 -0.92 -19.20
N GLY A 124 -12.59 -0.59 -17.94
CA GLY A 124 -13.86 0.02 -17.54
C GLY A 124 -15.08 -0.92 -17.48
N SER A 125 -14.92 -2.22 -17.74
CA SER A 125 -16.03 -3.18 -17.72
C SER A 125 -16.55 -3.54 -16.32
N GLY A 126 -15.82 -3.20 -15.25
CA GLY A 126 -16.15 -3.54 -13.87
C GLY A 126 -15.31 -4.65 -13.24
N LYS A 127 -14.32 -5.20 -13.95
CA LYS A 127 -13.43 -6.27 -13.43
C LYS A 127 -12.90 -5.96 -12.04
N THR A 128 -12.22 -4.82 -11.87
CA THR A 128 -11.56 -4.45 -10.62
C THR A 128 -12.55 -4.41 -9.44
N LEU A 129 -13.76 -3.86 -9.65
CA LEU A 129 -14.81 -3.85 -8.63
C LEU A 129 -15.29 -5.26 -8.26
N LEU A 130 -15.44 -6.14 -9.24
CA LEU A 130 -15.80 -7.53 -9.00
C LEU A 130 -14.67 -8.28 -8.28
N THR A 131 -13.41 -8.03 -8.64
CA THR A 131 -12.23 -8.60 -7.97
C THR A 131 -12.21 -8.19 -6.50
N TYR A 132 -12.41 -6.90 -6.17
CA TYR A 132 -12.50 -6.45 -4.78
C TYR A 132 -13.64 -7.14 -4.02
N PHE A 133 -14.80 -7.32 -4.66
CA PHE A 133 -15.93 -8.05 -4.08
C PHE A 133 -15.56 -9.51 -3.77
N ILE A 134 -14.98 -10.23 -4.73
CA ILE A 134 -14.61 -11.65 -4.58
C ILE A 134 -13.57 -11.80 -3.46
N ILE A 135 -12.52 -10.98 -3.46
CA ILE A 135 -11.50 -10.99 -2.40
C ILE A 135 -12.15 -10.75 -1.03
N ASN A 136 -13.16 -9.90 -0.93
CA ASN A 136 -13.88 -9.62 0.32
C ASN A 136 -14.85 -10.75 0.73
N GLU A 137 -15.45 -11.48 -0.20
CA GLU A 137 -16.32 -12.62 0.11
C GLU A 137 -15.52 -13.87 0.51
N MET A 138 -14.34 -14.07 -0.08
CA MET A 138 -13.41 -15.16 0.26
C MET A 138 -12.65 -14.87 1.57
N LYS A 139 -13.39 -14.66 2.67
CA LYS A 139 -12.87 -14.26 3.99
C LYS A 139 -12.08 -15.36 4.70
N ASN A 140 -12.40 -16.62 4.41
CA ASN A 140 -11.76 -17.77 5.05
C ASN A 140 -10.40 -18.12 4.43
N TYR A 141 -10.03 -17.48 3.33
CA TYR A 141 -8.76 -17.70 2.66
C TYR A 141 -7.69 -16.75 3.19
N LYS A 142 -6.49 -17.29 3.38
CA LYS A 142 -5.24 -16.51 3.47
C LYS A 142 -5.00 -15.85 2.12
N LYS A 143 -4.56 -14.59 2.05
CA LYS A 143 -4.56 -13.80 0.81
C LYS A 143 -3.17 -13.37 0.40
N ILE A 144 -2.71 -13.83 -0.76
CA ILE A 144 -1.49 -13.35 -1.39
C ILE A 144 -1.87 -12.65 -2.69
N ILE A 145 -1.71 -11.33 -2.74
CA ILE A 145 -2.18 -10.50 -3.85
C ILE A 145 -0.98 -9.88 -4.56
N PHE A 146 -0.80 -10.20 -5.84
CA PHE A 146 0.18 -9.57 -6.71
C PHE A 146 -0.48 -8.36 -7.39
N GLN A 147 -0.13 -7.16 -6.92
CA GLN A 147 -0.64 -5.90 -7.45
C GLN A 147 0.37 -5.26 -8.41
N TYR A 148 -0.01 -5.17 -9.67
CA TYR A 148 0.79 -4.48 -10.69
C TYR A 148 0.44 -2.99 -10.81
N LYS A 149 -0.85 -2.65 -10.92
CA LYS A 149 -1.28 -1.27 -11.20
C LYS A 149 -1.23 -0.40 -9.95
N GLU A 150 -0.60 0.77 -10.07
CA GLU A 150 -0.55 1.80 -9.04
C GLU A 150 -1.95 2.34 -8.67
N LYS A 151 -2.86 2.46 -9.64
CA LYS A 151 -4.21 3.01 -9.43
C LYS A 151 -5.16 2.04 -8.72
N ASP A 152 -4.79 0.77 -8.61
CA ASP A 152 -5.62 -0.20 -7.92
C ASP A 152 -5.42 -0.10 -6.40
N ARG A 153 -6.51 -0.32 -5.67
CA ARG A 153 -6.65 -0.03 -4.25
C ARG A 153 -6.57 -1.30 -3.39
N PHE A 154 -5.90 -2.36 -3.87
CA PHE A 154 -5.78 -3.60 -3.10
C PHE A 154 -5.05 -3.39 -1.77
N VAL A 155 -4.09 -2.45 -1.73
CA VAL A 155 -3.39 -2.02 -0.50
C VAL A 155 -4.30 -1.40 0.57
N GLU A 156 -5.50 -0.93 0.19
CA GLU A 156 -6.50 -0.34 1.10
C GLU A 156 -7.59 -1.35 1.50
N MET A 157 -7.45 -2.64 1.17
CA MET A 157 -8.38 -3.69 1.60
C MET A 157 -8.11 -4.20 3.02
N GLY A 158 -7.08 -3.67 3.68
CA GLY A 158 -6.66 -4.03 5.05
C GLY A 158 -5.77 -5.27 5.15
N THR A 159 -5.26 -5.75 4.03
CA THR A 159 -4.18 -6.74 3.99
C THR A 159 -2.85 -5.99 4.04
N PRO A 160 -1.85 -6.40 4.86
CA PRO A 160 -0.55 -5.75 4.90
C PRO A 160 0.13 -5.75 3.52
N THR A 161 0.86 -4.68 3.20
CA THR A 161 1.48 -4.45 1.88
C THR A 161 2.99 -4.52 1.95
N LEU A 162 3.59 -5.40 1.16
CA LEU A 162 5.02 -5.48 0.89
C LEU A 162 5.32 -4.70 -0.40
N TYR A 163 6.09 -3.62 -0.29
CA TYR A 163 6.56 -2.85 -1.44
C TYR A 163 7.89 -3.44 -1.94
N LEU A 164 7.87 -4.15 -3.07
CA LEU A 164 9.07 -4.81 -3.58
C LEU A 164 10.16 -3.84 -4.04
N SER A 165 9.79 -2.64 -4.49
CA SER A 165 10.74 -1.58 -4.79
C SER A 165 11.60 -1.17 -3.57
N LYS A 166 11.17 -1.50 -2.35
CA LYS A 166 11.90 -1.23 -1.10
C LYS A 166 12.52 -2.48 -0.47
N TYR A 167 11.88 -3.64 -0.62
CA TYR A 167 12.26 -4.88 0.04
C TYR A 167 12.18 -6.05 -0.94
N ALA A 168 12.99 -6.03 -2.00
CA ALA A 168 13.04 -7.12 -2.97
C ALA A 168 13.50 -8.42 -2.28
N PRO A 169 12.98 -9.60 -2.67
CA PRO A 169 13.50 -10.85 -2.12
C PRO A 169 14.96 -11.03 -2.56
N ASN A 170 15.76 -11.69 -1.72
CA ASN A 170 17.10 -12.11 -2.12
C ASN A 170 17.01 -13.25 -3.15
N VAL A 171 17.12 -12.87 -4.42
CA VAL A 171 17.01 -13.80 -5.54
C VAL A 171 18.22 -14.72 -5.72
N PHE A 172 19.36 -14.36 -5.14
CA PHE A 172 20.61 -15.11 -5.27
C PHE A 172 20.67 -16.37 -4.39
N ALA A 173 19.78 -16.46 -3.39
CA ALA A 173 19.66 -17.65 -2.55
C ALA A 173 19.19 -18.91 -3.31
N ASN A 174 18.64 -18.76 -4.52
CA ASN A 174 18.20 -19.88 -5.34
C ASN A 174 18.52 -19.66 -6.84
N PRO A 175 19.72 -20.06 -7.30
CA PRO A 175 20.15 -19.85 -8.68
C PRO A 175 19.26 -20.51 -9.74
N ASP A 176 18.64 -21.66 -9.43
CA ASP A 176 17.70 -22.32 -10.35
C ASP A 176 16.45 -21.48 -10.57
N ILE A 177 15.83 -20.99 -9.49
CA ILE A 177 14.65 -20.12 -9.59
C ILE A 177 15.04 -18.80 -10.27
N PHE A 178 16.23 -18.25 -9.97
CA PHE A 178 16.72 -17.03 -10.62
C PHE A 178 16.78 -17.20 -12.14
N ALA A 179 17.42 -18.27 -12.64
CA ALA A 179 17.58 -18.52 -14.07
C ALA A 179 16.24 -18.78 -14.78
N HIS A 180 15.31 -19.48 -14.11
CA HIS A 180 13.95 -19.67 -14.60
C HIS A 180 13.20 -18.33 -14.72
N ALA A 181 13.14 -17.57 -13.63
CA ALA A 181 12.49 -16.26 -13.60
C ALA A 181 13.08 -15.29 -14.64
N TRP A 182 14.40 -15.32 -14.84
CA TRP A 182 15.07 -14.56 -15.89
C TRP A 182 14.58 -14.93 -17.29
N SER A 183 14.47 -16.23 -17.56
CA SER A 183 14.04 -16.77 -18.84
C SER A 183 12.60 -16.37 -19.16
N VAL A 184 11.72 -16.39 -18.16
CA VAL A 184 10.32 -15.92 -18.29
C VAL A 184 10.28 -14.41 -18.53
N ALA A 185 11.03 -13.63 -17.74
CA ALA A 185 11.02 -12.17 -17.84
C ALA A 185 11.50 -11.68 -19.22
N PHE A 186 12.54 -12.28 -19.79
CA PHE A 186 13.14 -11.84 -21.06
C PHE A 186 12.81 -12.74 -22.26
N GLN A 187 11.75 -13.54 -22.15
CA GLN A 187 11.27 -14.36 -23.25
C GLN A 187 11.06 -13.50 -24.51
N GLY A 188 11.69 -13.89 -25.61
CA GLY A 188 11.61 -13.20 -26.91
C GLY A 188 12.59 -12.04 -27.13
N GLU A 189 13.35 -11.57 -26.13
CA GLU A 189 14.29 -10.44 -26.27
C GLU A 189 15.76 -10.82 -26.50
N ALA A 190 16.14 -12.10 -26.42
CA ALA A 190 17.49 -12.57 -26.76
C ALA A 190 17.58 -14.09 -26.95
N THR A 191 16.59 -14.73 -27.55
CA THR A 191 16.56 -16.20 -27.78
C THR A 191 17.47 -16.68 -28.91
N THR A 192 18.46 -15.90 -29.36
CA THR A 192 19.48 -16.41 -30.28
C THR A 192 20.44 -17.39 -29.60
N TYR A 193 20.53 -17.38 -28.27
CA TYR A 193 21.45 -18.23 -27.52
C TYR A 193 20.71 -19.11 -26.52
N LYS A 194 20.55 -20.40 -26.87
CA LYS A 194 19.95 -21.42 -25.99
C LYS A 194 20.65 -21.55 -24.64
N THR A 195 21.90 -21.06 -24.54
CA THR A 195 22.77 -21.16 -23.36
C THR A 195 22.61 -20.03 -22.35
N ILE A 196 21.83 -18.97 -22.63
CA ILE A 196 21.65 -17.84 -21.69
C ILE A 196 21.18 -18.28 -20.31
N PRO A 197 20.17 -19.16 -20.15
CA PRO A 197 19.73 -19.59 -18.82
C PRO A 197 20.85 -20.25 -18.00
N ASP A 198 21.66 -21.10 -18.64
CA ASP A 198 22.79 -21.78 -18.00
C ASP A 198 23.90 -20.78 -17.59
N ILE A 199 24.20 -19.80 -18.46
CA ILE A 199 25.16 -18.73 -18.15
C ILE A 199 24.66 -17.89 -16.98
N VAL A 200 23.38 -17.50 -16.98
CA VAL A 200 22.76 -16.72 -15.91
C VAL A 200 22.79 -17.49 -14.59
N LYS A 201 22.48 -18.79 -14.61
CA LYS A 201 22.58 -19.66 -13.43
C LYS A 201 24.00 -19.69 -12.89
N ALA A 202 25.00 -19.94 -13.74
CA ALA A 202 26.41 -20.01 -13.33
C ALA A 202 26.94 -18.67 -12.78
N LEU A 203 26.46 -17.54 -13.32
CA LEU A 203 26.77 -16.21 -12.78
C LEU A 203 26.11 -16.00 -11.41
N CYS A 204 24.86 -16.45 -11.24
CA CYS A 204 24.11 -16.34 -10.00
C CYS A 204 24.73 -17.19 -8.88
N GLU A 205 25.20 -18.40 -9.19
CA GLU A 205 25.89 -19.29 -8.23
C GLU A 205 27.17 -18.66 -7.65
N LYS A 206 27.81 -17.75 -8.38
CA LYS A 206 29.02 -17.03 -7.94
C LYS A 206 28.72 -15.72 -7.21
N SER A 207 27.45 -15.34 -7.08
CA SER A 207 27.05 -13.99 -6.65
C SER A 207 26.08 -14.04 -5.47
N HIS A 208 26.27 -13.17 -4.49
CA HIS A 208 25.38 -13.08 -3.30
C HIS A 208 24.45 -11.87 -3.36
N ASN A 209 24.70 -10.93 -4.27
CA ASN A 209 23.94 -9.72 -4.47
C ASN A 209 24.11 -9.20 -5.90
N TRP A 210 23.32 -8.19 -6.26
CA TRP A 210 23.33 -7.63 -7.62
C TRP A 210 24.66 -6.96 -8.02
N ASN A 211 25.43 -6.42 -7.07
CA ASN A 211 26.72 -5.79 -7.36
C ASN A 211 27.78 -6.85 -7.71
N GLU A 212 27.81 -7.96 -6.95
CA GLU A 212 28.63 -9.12 -7.28
C GLU A 212 28.22 -9.74 -8.62
N PHE A 213 26.92 -9.84 -8.90
CA PHE A 213 26.43 -10.36 -10.18
C PHE A 213 26.88 -9.51 -11.37
N LYS A 214 26.78 -8.18 -11.26
CA LYS A 214 27.31 -7.25 -12.28
C LYS A 214 28.81 -7.42 -12.47
N LYS A 215 29.56 -7.53 -11.36
CA LYS A 215 31.01 -7.74 -11.41
C LYS A 215 31.37 -9.07 -12.07
N ALA A 216 30.66 -10.15 -11.74
CA ALA A 216 30.85 -11.47 -12.34
C ALA A 216 30.62 -11.43 -13.87
N ILE A 217 29.59 -10.71 -14.33
CA ILE A 217 29.36 -10.50 -15.76
C ILE A 217 30.56 -9.79 -16.41
N ASP A 218 31.05 -8.71 -15.81
CA ASP A 218 32.18 -7.94 -16.35
C ASP A 218 33.48 -8.75 -16.38
N GLU A 219 33.75 -9.55 -15.36
CA GLU A 219 34.90 -10.45 -15.31
C GLU A 219 34.84 -11.53 -16.40
N GLU A 220 33.68 -12.16 -16.62
CA GLU A 220 33.51 -13.16 -17.69
C GLU A 220 33.61 -12.53 -19.08
N ILE A 221 33.13 -11.28 -19.28
CA ILE A 221 33.33 -10.54 -20.53
C ILE A 221 34.81 -10.26 -20.79
N GLY A 222 35.59 -9.97 -19.74
CA GLY A 222 37.03 -9.74 -19.81
C GLY A 222 37.85 -11.00 -20.10
N LYS A 223 37.38 -12.16 -19.64
CA LYS A 223 38.01 -13.48 -19.88
C LYS A 223 37.67 -14.06 -21.25
N ALA A 224 36.52 -13.70 -21.83
CA ALA A 224 36.10 -14.21 -23.13
C ALA A 224 37.10 -13.77 -24.23
N GLU A 225 37.74 -14.75 -24.87
CA GLU A 225 38.64 -14.53 -25.98
C GLU A 225 37.94 -13.83 -27.16
N LYS A 226 38.69 -13.14 -28.02
CA LYS A 226 38.13 -12.46 -29.21
C LYS A 226 37.40 -13.41 -30.17
N SER A 227 37.73 -14.71 -30.13
CA SER A 227 37.13 -15.79 -30.92
C SER A 227 35.76 -16.24 -30.40
N ASP A 228 35.44 -16.02 -29.11
CA ASP A 228 34.17 -16.42 -28.49
C ASP A 228 33.12 -15.30 -28.55
N ILE A 229 32.78 -14.92 -29.79
CA ILE A 229 31.84 -13.84 -30.10
C ILE A 229 30.44 -14.16 -29.54
N ILE A 230 30.07 -15.45 -29.53
CA ILE A 230 28.75 -15.94 -29.10
C ILE A 230 28.58 -15.74 -27.59
N THR A 231 29.51 -16.24 -26.78
CA THR A 231 29.43 -16.08 -25.32
C THR A 231 29.54 -14.62 -24.91
N LYS A 232 30.43 -13.84 -25.58
CA LYS A 232 30.55 -12.41 -25.33
C LYS A 232 29.29 -11.62 -25.71
N GLY A 233 28.62 -12.01 -26.79
CA GLY A 233 27.31 -11.44 -27.18
C GLY A 233 26.23 -11.72 -26.14
N ALA A 234 26.15 -12.97 -25.65
CA ALA A 234 25.22 -13.37 -24.60
C ALA A 234 25.46 -12.61 -23.29
N LEU A 235 26.72 -12.51 -22.84
CA LEU A 235 27.08 -11.77 -21.62
C LEU A 235 26.74 -10.28 -21.70
N ASN A 236 26.96 -9.64 -22.86
CA ASN A 236 26.54 -8.24 -23.07
C ASN A 236 25.02 -8.06 -23.04
N ALA A 237 24.26 -9.02 -23.59
CA ALA A 237 22.80 -9.02 -23.50
C ALA A 237 22.34 -9.16 -22.05
N ILE A 238 22.93 -10.08 -21.29
CA ILE A 238 22.67 -10.28 -19.86
C ILE A 238 22.97 -9.00 -19.07
N LYS A 239 24.11 -8.35 -19.35
CA LYS A 239 24.49 -7.07 -18.71
C LYS A 239 23.41 -6.00 -18.89
N ARG A 240 22.97 -5.77 -20.13
CA ARG A 240 21.91 -4.79 -20.45
C ARG A 240 20.59 -5.12 -19.78
N GLN A 241 20.21 -6.40 -19.74
CA GLN A 241 18.97 -6.85 -19.10
C GLN A 241 19.02 -6.72 -17.56
N THR A 242 20.20 -6.93 -16.96
CA THR A 242 20.42 -6.82 -15.51
C THR A 242 20.06 -5.43 -14.98
N GLU A 243 20.34 -4.38 -15.76
CA GLU A 243 20.03 -2.99 -15.35
C GLU A 243 18.53 -2.78 -15.10
N ARG A 244 17.66 -3.49 -15.83
CA ARG A 244 16.20 -3.41 -15.68
C ARG A 244 15.69 -4.13 -14.44
N LEU A 245 16.42 -5.13 -13.94
CA LEU A 245 16.03 -5.96 -12.78
C LEU A 245 16.65 -5.50 -11.46
N TYR A 246 17.70 -4.69 -11.54
CA TYR A 246 18.51 -4.29 -10.40
C TYR A 246 17.66 -3.66 -9.29
N MET A 247 17.80 -4.19 -8.08
CA MET A 247 17.22 -3.63 -6.85
C MET A 247 18.33 -3.46 -5.83
N GLU A 248 18.47 -2.26 -5.28
CA GLU A 248 19.53 -1.94 -4.31
C GLU A 248 19.30 -2.62 -2.96
N HIS A 249 18.03 -2.83 -2.58
CA HIS A 249 17.64 -3.37 -1.28
C HIS A 249 16.99 -4.74 -1.46
N THR A 250 17.80 -5.80 -1.28
CA THR A 250 17.31 -7.18 -1.19
C THR A 250 17.28 -7.65 0.26
N ALA A 251 16.35 -8.54 0.60
CA ALA A 251 16.23 -9.12 1.93
C ALA A 251 15.84 -10.60 1.85
N ASP A 252 16.36 -11.40 2.79
CA ASP A 252 15.92 -12.77 3.02
C ASP A 252 14.61 -12.73 3.82
N TYR A 253 13.51 -13.23 3.26
CA TYR A 253 12.24 -13.41 3.98
C TYR A 253 11.35 -14.46 3.33
N ASP A 254 10.51 -15.07 4.16
CA ASP A 254 9.35 -15.83 3.73
C ASP A 254 8.16 -14.89 3.55
N LEU A 255 7.33 -15.14 2.53
CA LEU A 255 6.10 -14.39 2.35
C LEU A 255 5.11 -14.69 3.50
N PRO A 256 4.49 -13.67 4.11
CA PRO A 256 3.42 -13.88 5.08
C PRO A 256 2.21 -14.61 4.48
N GLU A 257 1.31 -15.07 5.34
CA GLU A 257 0.05 -15.69 4.90
C GLU A 257 -0.93 -14.70 4.27
N ASN A 258 -0.89 -13.44 4.72
CA ASN A 258 -1.76 -12.37 4.23
C ASN A 258 -0.90 -11.18 3.82
N ILE A 259 -0.75 -10.97 2.52
CA ILE A 259 0.11 -9.92 1.97
C ILE A 259 -0.39 -9.43 0.61
N VAL A 260 -0.31 -8.11 0.40
CA VAL A 260 -0.33 -7.47 -0.92
C VAL A 260 1.11 -7.21 -1.33
N ILE A 261 1.55 -7.81 -2.41
CA ILE A 261 2.86 -7.61 -3.01
C ILE A 261 2.69 -6.52 -4.06
N SER A 262 3.11 -5.30 -3.71
CA SER A 262 3.04 -4.15 -4.60
C SER A 262 4.33 -4.04 -5.43
N PHE A 263 4.15 -4.05 -6.75
CA PHE A 263 5.20 -3.83 -7.74
C PHE A 263 5.18 -2.39 -8.29
N GLU A 264 4.51 -1.49 -7.57
CA GLU A 264 4.41 -0.07 -7.91
C GLU A 264 5.79 0.56 -8.16
N GLY A 265 5.91 1.25 -9.30
CA GLY A 265 7.14 1.93 -9.72
C GLY A 265 8.22 1.01 -10.31
N MET A 266 7.96 -0.29 -10.49
CA MET A 266 8.90 -1.24 -11.11
C MET A 266 8.71 -1.32 -12.64
N ASP A 267 9.80 -1.59 -13.37
CA ASP A 267 9.74 -1.90 -14.81
C ASP A 267 8.94 -3.19 -15.09
N ASP A 268 8.24 -3.25 -16.22
CA ASP A 268 7.45 -4.42 -16.64
C ASP A 268 8.24 -5.74 -16.55
N ARG A 269 9.54 -5.74 -16.92
CA ARG A 269 10.39 -6.95 -16.86
C ARG A 269 10.79 -7.28 -15.43
N ALA A 270 11.03 -6.27 -14.58
CA ALA A 270 11.25 -6.47 -13.17
C ALA A 270 10.03 -7.09 -12.49
N PHE A 271 8.83 -6.60 -12.81
CA PHE A 271 7.58 -7.21 -12.34
C PHE A 271 7.53 -8.70 -12.69
N VAL A 272 7.67 -9.07 -13.97
CA VAL A 272 7.58 -10.47 -14.39
C VAL A 272 8.67 -11.32 -13.71
N PHE A 273 9.90 -10.83 -13.63
CA PHE A 273 11.01 -11.52 -12.97
C PHE A 273 10.73 -11.80 -11.49
N TYR A 274 10.45 -10.76 -10.71
CA TYR A 274 10.24 -10.92 -9.26
C TYR A 274 8.95 -11.66 -8.94
N ALA A 275 7.88 -11.48 -9.74
CA ALA A 275 6.66 -12.22 -9.56
C ALA A 275 6.86 -13.71 -9.86
N GLU A 276 7.53 -14.07 -10.95
CA GLU A 276 7.84 -15.47 -11.28
C GLU A 276 8.76 -16.12 -10.22
N PHE A 277 9.74 -15.37 -9.69
CA PHE A 277 10.59 -15.81 -8.59
C PHE A 277 9.76 -16.15 -7.34
N LEU A 278 8.87 -15.24 -6.93
CA LEU A 278 8.01 -15.43 -5.76
C LEU A 278 6.96 -16.55 -5.99
N LEU A 279 6.39 -16.65 -7.18
CA LEU A 279 5.49 -17.74 -7.56
C LEU A 279 6.21 -19.10 -7.49
N SER A 280 7.47 -19.16 -7.89
CA SER A 280 8.30 -20.38 -7.78
C SER A 280 8.56 -20.78 -6.32
N GLN A 281 8.75 -19.81 -5.43
CA GLN A 281 8.83 -20.09 -3.99
C GLN A 281 7.47 -20.60 -3.46
N LEU A 282 6.38 -19.91 -3.79
CA LEU A 282 5.03 -20.29 -3.37
C LEU A 282 4.62 -21.67 -3.88
N TYR A 283 4.98 -22.04 -5.11
CA TYR A 283 4.65 -23.34 -5.68
C TYR A 283 5.22 -24.51 -4.85
N LYS A 284 6.47 -24.39 -4.38
CA LYS A 284 7.06 -25.37 -3.46
C LYS A 284 6.26 -25.46 -2.16
N GLU A 285 5.79 -24.33 -1.67
CA GLU A 285 4.99 -24.26 -0.44
C GLU A 285 3.55 -24.74 -0.62
N ILE A 286 2.95 -24.61 -1.81
CA ILE A 286 1.62 -25.15 -2.18
C ILE A 286 1.65 -26.67 -2.27
N LYS A 287 2.74 -27.24 -2.80
CA LYS A 287 2.97 -28.69 -2.80
C LYS A 287 3.18 -29.26 -1.39
N SER A 288 3.43 -28.40 -0.42
CA SER A 288 3.48 -28.76 0.99
C SER A 288 2.19 -28.30 1.70
N PRO A 289 1.84 -28.84 2.88
CA PRO A 289 0.70 -28.33 3.65
C PRO A 289 0.83 -26.87 4.10
N LYS A 290 1.99 -26.21 3.92
CA LYS A 290 2.28 -24.85 4.40
C LYS A 290 1.28 -23.80 3.87
N ARG A 291 0.74 -23.96 2.66
CA ARG A 291 -0.16 -22.99 2.00
C ARG A 291 -1.60 -23.47 1.83
N GLU A 292 -2.03 -24.49 2.56
CA GLU A 292 -3.44 -24.90 2.55
C GLU A 292 -4.36 -23.74 2.96
N GLY A 293 -5.50 -23.59 2.25
CA GLY A 293 -6.45 -22.49 2.45
C GLY A 293 -5.94 -21.13 1.96
N THR A 294 -4.96 -21.08 1.05
CA THR A 294 -4.44 -19.83 0.49
C THR A 294 -5.11 -19.50 -0.85
N MET A 295 -5.51 -18.24 -1.00
CA MET A 295 -5.91 -17.63 -2.26
C MET A 295 -4.76 -16.78 -2.81
N ILE A 296 -4.32 -17.08 -4.02
CA ILE A 296 -3.36 -16.27 -4.77
C ILE A 296 -4.13 -15.45 -5.80
N PHE A 297 -3.98 -14.13 -5.79
CA PHE A 297 -4.53 -13.25 -6.79
C PHE A 297 -3.42 -12.61 -7.63
N ILE A 298 -3.55 -12.68 -8.96
CA ILE A 298 -2.64 -12.04 -9.91
C ILE A 298 -3.43 -11.10 -10.81
N ASP A 299 -3.20 -9.79 -10.65
CA ASP A 299 -3.69 -8.80 -11.60
C ASP A 299 -2.81 -8.76 -12.86
N GLU A 300 -3.43 -8.45 -14.00
CA GLU A 300 -2.79 -8.46 -15.32
C GLU A 300 -2.04 -9.77 -15.62
N ALA A 301 -2.70 -10.90 -15.36
CA ALA A 301 -2.14 -12.24 -15.57
C ALA A 301 -1.68 -12.51 -17.02
N SER A 302 -2.13 -11.70 -17.99
CA SER A 302 -1.61 -11.70 -19.37
C SER A 302 -0.13 -11.32 -19.49
N ARG A 303 0.51 -10.87 -18.41
CA ARG A 303 1.96 -10.71 -18.37
C ARG A 303 2.70 -12.05 -18.24
N PHE A 304 1.99 -13.13 -17.88
CA PHE A 304 2.50 -14.50 -17.72
C PHE A 304 2.02 -15.43 -18.84
N THR A 305 2.06 -15.00 -20.10
CA THR A 305 1.48 -15.76 -21.25
C THR A 305 2.45 -16.70 -21.95
N GLY A 306 3.66 -16.86 -21.42
CA GLY A 306 4.65 -17.77 -21.97
C GLY A 306 4.38 -19.22 -21.57
N THR A 307 4.80 -20.18 -22.39
CA THR A 307 4.78 -21.63 -22.06
C THR A 307 5.78 -22.03 -20.97
N THR A 308 6.52 -21.07 -20.42
CA THR A 308 7.59 -21.29 -19.44
C THR A 308 7.29 -20.67 -18.08
N THR A 309 6.14 -20.01 -17.88
CA THR A 309 5.75 -19.58 -16.53
C THR A 309 5.21 -20.76 -15.72
N LEU A 310 5.36 -20.70 -14.40
CA LEU A 310 4.85 -21.68 -13.44
C LEU A 310 3.35 -21.52 -13.13
N LEU A 311 2.71 -20.47 -13.65
CA LEU A 311 1.32 -20.16 -13.34
C LEU A 311 0.32 -21.28 -13.73
N PRO A 312 0.46 -21.99 -14.88
CA PRO A 312 -0.36 -23.15 -15.19
C PRO A 312 -0.25 -24.27 -14.14
N GLU A 313 0.97 -24.60 -13.71
CA GLU A 313 1.20 -25.64 -12.71
C GLU A 313 0.65 -25.23 -11.34
N ILE A 314 0.78 -23.95 -10.98
CA ILE A 314 0.14 -23.40 -9.78
C ILE A 314 -1.39 -23.54 -9.87
N ALA A 315 -1.99 -23.21 -11.02
CA ALA A 315 -3.43 -23.31 -11.23
C ALA A 315 -3.92 -24.76 -11.05
N GLU A 316 -3.17 -25.74 -11.54
CA GLU A 316 -3.49 -27.15 -11.38
C GLU A 316 -3.36 -27.63 -9.93
N GLU A 317 -2.27 -27.30 -9.25
CA GLU A 317 -2.02 -27.80 -7.89
C GLU A 317 -2.91 -27.14 -6.84
N ILE A 318 -3.07 -25.81 -6.90
CA ILE A 318 -3.79 -25.05 -5.87
C ILE A 318 -5.29 -25.32 -5.88
N ARG A 319 -5.85 -25.85 -6.98
CA ARG A 319 -7.30 -26.13 -7.10
C ARG A 319 -7.83 -27.08 -6.03
N ALA A 320 -6.98 -27.94 -5.48
CA ALA A 320 -7.34 -28.94 -4.48
C ALA A 320 -7.26 -28.41 -3.04
N THR A 321 -6.42 -27.42 -2.78
CA THR A 321 -6.06 -26.98 -1.41
C THR A 321 -6.31 -25.49 -1.16
N GLY A 322 -6.59 -24.71 -2.19
CA GLY A 322 -6.62 -23.26 -2.15
C GLY A 322 -7.52 -22.65 -3.22
N ALA A 323 -7.14 -21.47 -3.69
CA ALA A 323 -7.80 -20.78 -4.78
C ALA A 323 -6.81 -19.93 -5.59
N LEU A 324 -6.94 -19.92 -6.91
CA LEU A 324 -6.26 -18.99 -7.80
C LEU A 324 -7.27 -18.01 -8.38
N LEU A 325 -7.01 -16.72 -8.24
CA LEU A 325 -7.75 -15.66 -8.91
C LEU A 325 -6.83 -14.99 -9.92
N VAL A 326 -7.23 -14.96 -11.19
CA VAL A 326 -6.48 -14.26 -12.25
C VAL A 326 -7.37 -13.24 -12.94
N SER A 327 -6.81 -12.07 -13.24
CA SER A 327 -7.51 -10.99 -13.94
C SER A 327 -6.70 -10.55 -15.16
N THR A 328 -7.33 -10.45 -16.32
CA THR A 328 -6.74 -9.85 -17.52
C THR A 328 -7.80 -9.18 -18.38
N GLN A 329 -7.38 -8.47 -19.42
CA GLN A 329 -8.27 -7.81 -20.35
C GLN A 329 -8.86 -8.76 -21.39
N ARG A 330 -8.03 -9.66 -21.91
CA ARG A 330 -8.33 -10.48 -23.09
C ARG A 330 -8.41 -11.96 -22.73
N VAL A 331 -9.42 -12.64 -23.25
CA VAL A 331 -9.62 -14.10 -23.09
C VAL A 331 -8.48 -14.86 -23.74
N SER A 332 -8.05 -14.42 -24.92
CA SER A 332 -6.98 -15.05 -25.71
C SER A 332 -5.61 -14.97 -25.06
N ARG A 333 -5.47 -14.11 -24.05
CA ARG A 333 -4.24 -13.88 -23.30
C ARG A 333 -4.21 -14.64 -21.97
N ILE A 334 -5.17 -15.52 -21.68
CA ILE A 334 -5.00 -16.50 -20.60
C ILE A 334 -4.54 -17.80 -21.23
N ALA A 335 -3.44 -18.38 -20.72
CA ALA A 335 -2.98 -19.69 -21.18
C ALA A 335 -4.10 -20.74 -21.01
N GLY A 336 -4.23 -21.64 -21.99
CA GLY A 336 -5.31 -22.63 -22.03
C GLY A 336 -5.42 -23.44 -20.73
N ASP A 337 -4.29 -23.87 -20.18
CA ASP A 337 -4.24 -24.69 -18.96
C ASP A 337 -4.66 -23.92 -17.70
N ILE A 338 -4.34 -22.62 -17.60
CA ILE A 338 -4.82 -21.77 -16.51
C ILE A 338 -6.35 -21.67 -16.58
N LYS A 339 -6.88 -21.39 -17.78
CA LYS A 339 -8.32 -21.29 -18.01
C LYS A 339 -9.03 -22.62 -17.72
N GLY A 340 -8.47 -23.74 -18.18
CA GLY A 340 -9.02 -25.08 -17.97
C GLY A 340 -9.07 -25.49 -16.49
N ASN A 341 -8.14 -24.98 -15.68
CA ASN A 341 -8.12 -25.21 -14.23
C ASN A 341 -8.94 -24.20 -13.42
N CYS A 342 -9.59 -23.21 -14.05
CA CYS A 342 -10.50 -22.28 -13.39
C CYS A 342 -11.95 -22.76 -13.54
N ALA A 343 -12.59 -23.10 -12.41
CA ALA A 343 -13.97 -23.56 -12.43
C ALA A 343 -14.99 -22.43 -12.62
N LEU A 344 -14.66 -21.19 -12.20
CA LEU A 344 -15.45 -20.00 -12.50
C LEU A 344 -14.72 -19.15 -13.55
N GLN A 345 -15.35 -18.92 -14.70
CA GLN A 345 -14.75 -18.16 -15.80
C GLN A 345 -15.60 -16.93 -16.11
N VAL A 346 -15.36 -15.85 -15.37
CA VAL A 346 -16.07 -14.58 -15.52
C VAL A 346 -15.61 -13.87 -16.80
N CYS A 347 -16.51 -13.68 -17.74
CA CYS A 347 -16.26 -12.95 -18.97
C CYS A 347 -17.21 -11.76 -19.10
N PHE A 348 -16.65 -10.55 -19.02
CA PHE A 348 -17.33 -9.32 -19.42
C PHE A 348 -17.29 -9.18 -20.94
N LYS A 349 -18.00 -8.16 -21.46
CA LYS A 349 -18.02 -7.83 -22.88
C LYS A 349 -16.60 -7.80 -23.50
N GLN A 350 -16.45 -8.55 -24.60
CA GLN A 350 -15.28 -8.59 -25.47
C GLN A 350 -15.65 -8.04 -26.85
N THR A 351 -14.70 -7.42 -27.54
CA THR A 351 -14.92 -6.82 -28.87
C THR A 351 -13.95 -7.29 -29.93
N GLU A 352 -12.80 -7.84 -29.52
CA GLU A 352 -11.75 -8.31 -30.43
C GLU A 352 -12.12 -9.65 -31.07
N GLY A 353 -11.90 -9.79 -32.38
CA GLY A 353 -12.32 -10.97 -33.15
C GLY A 353 -11.74 -12.28 -32.63
N GLU A 354 -10.46 -12.28 -32.27
CA GLU A 354 -9.76 -13.46 -31.71
C GLU A 354 -10.38 -13.92 -30.38
N ASP A 355 -10.73 -12.98 -29.50
CA ASP A 355 -11.36 -13.26 -28.21
C ASP A 355 -12.77 -13.85 -28.40
N ILE A 356 -13.54 -13.27 -29.33
CA ILE A 356 -14.87 -13.76 -29.70
C ILE A 356 -14.81 -15.17 -30.28
N GLU A 357 -13.84 -15.46 -31.15
CA GLU A 357 -13.65 -16.80 -31.73
C GLU A 357 -13.33 -17.84 -30.64
N GLN A 358 -12.48 -17.49 -29.66
CA GLN A 358 -12.19 -18.39 -28.54
C GLN A 358 -13.41 -18.66 -27.67
N ILE A 359 -14.26 -17.66 -27.43
CA ILE A 359 -15.53 -17.84 -26.69
C ILE A 359 -16.47 -18.74 -27.49
N GLN A 360 -16.57 -18.51 -28.80
CA GLN A 360 -17.39 -19.30 -29.71
C GLN A 360 -17.03 -20.80 -29.66
N LYS A 361 -15.73 -21.12 -29.61
CA LYS A 361 -15.23 -22.50 -29.48
C LYS A 361 -15.66 -23.20 -28.19
N ILE A 362 -16.03 -22.47 -27.14
CA ILE A 362 -16.59 -23.04 -25.92
C ILE A 362 -18.05 -23.46 -26.16
N TYR A 363 -18.88 -22.51 -26.59
CA TYR A 363 -20.29 -22.73 -26.92
C TYR A 363 -20.85 -21.51 -27.67
N GLU A 364 -21.46 -21.71 -28.84
CA GLU A 364 -21.94 -20.62 -29.73
C GLU A 364 -22.82 -19.57 -29.02
N PRO A 365 -23.79 -19.93 -28.15
CA PRO A 365 -24.62 -18.94 -27.46
C PRO A 365 -23.84 -18.01 -26.52
N TYR A 366 -22.64 -18.39 -26.05
CA TYR A 366 -21.80 -17.45 -25.29
C TYR A 366 -21.28 -16.31 -26.18
N ARG A 367 -20.94 -16.57 -27.46
CA ARG A 367 -20.50 -15.51 -28.39
C ARG A 367 -21.59 -14.46 -28.57
N TRP A 368 -22.82 -14.90 -28.80
CA TRP A 368 -23.96 -14.00 -28.88
C TRP A 368 -24.16 -13.27 -27.55
N GLY A 369 -24.18 -14.00 -26.43
CA GLY A 369 -24.41 -13.42 -25.11
C GLY A 369 -23.39 -12.36 -24.69
N ILE A 370 -22.10 -12.58 -24.96
CA ILE A 370 -21.03 -11.63 -24.65
C ILE A 370 -21.20 -10.33 -25.45
N SER A 371 -21.66 -10.43 -26.70
CA SER A 371 -21.92 -9.28 -27.57
C SER A 371 -23.07 -8.41 -27.04
N GLU A 372 -24.07 -9.05 -26.43
CA GLU A 372 -25.28 -8.43 -25.87
C GLU A 372 -25.15 -8.00 -24.41
N LEU A 373 -23.98 -8.16 -23.78
CA LEU A 373 -23.76 -7.68 -22.41
C LEU A 373 -23.83 -6.15 -22.34
N HIS A 374 -24.53 -5.64 -21.33
CA HIS A 374 -24.46 -4.25 -20.93
C HIS A 374 -23.22 -3.98 -20.06
N GLN A 375 -22.95 -2.70 -19.78
CA GLN A 375 -21.86 -2.31 -18.90
C GLN A 375 -22.03 -2.96 -17.51
N PHE A 376 -20.93 -3.50 -16.95
CA PHE A 376 -20.90 -4.19 -15.66
C PHE A 376 -21.71 -5.50 -15.60
N GLU A 377 -22.13 -6.02 -16.75
CA GLU A 377 -22.65 -7.38 -16.86
C GLU A 377 -21.55 -8.35 -17.31
N PHE A 378 -21.65 -9.58 -16.87
CA PHE A 378 -20.73 -10.66 -17.22
C PHE A 378 -21.46 -12.00 -17.31
N LEU A 379 -20.84 -12.94 -18.03
CA LEU A 379 -21.24 -14.34 -18.08
C LEU A 379 -20.22 -15.19 -17.32
N ASP A 380 -20.65 -16.38 -16.90
CA ASP A 380 -19.75 -17.45 -16.50
C ASP A 380 -19.62 -18.45 -17.65
N LEU A 381 -18.45 -18.51 -18.28
CA LEU A 381 -18.19 -19.38 -19.44
C LEU A 381 -18.08 -20.86 -19.05
N ALA A 382 -17.96 -21.18 -17.76
CA ALA A 382 -17.86 -22.53 -17.22
C ALA A 382 -19.17 -22.95 -16.49
N GLN A 383 -20.31 -22.44 -16.91
CA GLN A 383 -21.60 -22.81 -16.33
C GLN A 383 -22.01 -24.25 -16.70
N SER A 384 -22.22 -25.12 -15.72
CA SER A 384 -22.51 -26.56 -15.92
C SER A 384 -23.76 -26.85 -16.77
N GLU A 385 -24.77 -25.96 -16.69
CA GLU A 385 -26.06 -26.12 -17.39
C GLU A 385 -26.24 -25.08 -18.52
N ALA A 386 -25.14 -24.64 -19.13
CA ALA A 386 -25.15 -23.62 -20.20
C ALA A 386 -26.08 -23.98 -21.37
N HIS A 387 -26.18 -25.27 -21.71
CA HIS A 387 -27.04 -25.78 -22.78
C HIS A 387 -28.55 -25.57 -22.50
N ARG A 388 -28.96 -25.39 -21.24
CA ARG A 388 -30.36 -25.10 -20.88
C ARG A 388 -30.63 -23.61 -20.89
N GLN A 389 -29.76 -22.87 -20.22
CA GLN A 389 -29.82 -21.41 -20.13
C GLN A 389 -28.48 -20.89 -19.65
N ILE A 390 -28.05 -19.77 -20.19
CA ILE A 390 -26.87 -19.03 -19.71
C ILE A 390 -27.36 -17.85 -18.88
N TYR A 391 -26.83 -17.67 -17.68
CA TYR A 391 -27.20 -16.52 -16.86
C TYR A 391 -26.32 -15.31 -17.14
N THR A 392 -26.95 -14.14 -17.21
CA THR A 392 -26.27 -12.86 -17.19
C THR A 392 -26.20 -12.35 -15.77
N PHE A 393 -24.99 -12.05 -15.28
CA PHE A 393 -24.72 -11.62 -13.92
C PHE A 393 -24.30 -10.15 -13.86
N SER A 394 -24.51 -9.49 -12.72
CA SER A 394 -24.02 -8.14 -12.44
C SER A 394 -23.79 -7.93 -10.94
N LEU A 395 -22.79 -7.15 -10.57
CA LEU A 395 -22.56 -6.73 -9.18
C LEU A 395 -23.36 -5.44 -8.89
N LYS A 396 -24.34 -5.51 -7.98
CA LYS A 396 -25.22 -4.36 -7.67
C LYS A 396 -24.74 -3.54 -6.48
N ASN A 397 -24.68 -2.22 -6.70
CA ASN A 397 -24.26 -1.19 -5.75
C ASN A 397 -23.00 -1.60 -4.97
N PRO A 398 -21.86 -1.81 -5.66
CA PRO A 398 -20.60 -2.12 -5.00
C PRO A 398 -20.20 -0.97 -4.07
N HIS A 399 -19.87 -1.32 -2.84
CA HIS A 399 -19.36 -0.47 -1.78
C HIS A 399 -18.25 -1.24 -1.09
N ILE A 400 -17.03 -0.71 -1.16
CA ILE A 400 -15.86 -1.31 -0.56
C ILE A 400 -15.46 -0.46 0.61
N ASP A 401 -15.28 -1.11 1.76
CA ASP A 401 -14.83 -0.45 2.98
C ASP A 401 -13.31 -0.36 2.94
N TRP A 402 -12.81 0.82 2.53
CA TRP A 402 -11.38 1.10 2.48
C TRP A 402 -10.81 1.26 3.89
N LYS A 403 -9.62 0.69 4.09
CA LYS A 403 -8.90 0.67 5.36
C LYS A 403 -7.56 1.40 5.20
N PRO A 404 -6.98 1.92 6.31
CA PRO A 404 -5.63 2.48 6.28
C PRO A 404 -4.61 1.46 5.74
N ILE A 405 -3.64 1.96 4.97
CA ILE A 405 -2.56 1.14 4.42
C ILE A 405 -1.64 0.68 5.56
N ILE A 406 -1.36 -0.61 5.62
CA ILE A 406 -0.46 -1.22 6.60
C ILE A 406 0.77 -1.73 5.84
N GLU A 407 1.92 -1.07 5.97
CA GLU A 407 3.17 -1.54 5.34
C GLU A 407 3.73 -2.74 6.12
N TRP A 408 3.94 -3.86 5.44
CA TRP A 408 4.69 -5.00 5.94
C TRP A 408 6.18 -4.83 5.63
N LYS A 409 7.04 -5.20 6.58
CA LYS A 409 8.49 -5.10 6.45
C LYS A 409 9.12 -6.43 6.85
N PRO A 410 10.07 -6.97 6.07
CA PRO A 410 10.78 -8.17 6.46
C PRO A 410 11.60 -7.89 7.72
N ILE A 411 11.61 -8.87 8.63
CA ILE A 411 12.52 -8.88 9.77
C ILE A 411 13.90 -9.23 9.21
N MET A 412 14.75 -8.23 8.97
CA MET A 412 16.13 -8.49 8.58
C MET A 412 16.87 -9.09 9.78
N GLU A 413 16.97 -10.43 9.82
CA GLU A 413 17.95 -11.11 10.65
C GLU A 413 19.32 -10.65 10.17
N ASN A 414 20.06 -9.92 11.03
CA ASN A 414 21.47 -9.67 10.78
C ASN A 414 22.20 -11.02 10.74
N LYS A 415 22.34 -11.61 9.55
CA LYS A 415 23.40 -12.58 9.24
C LYS A 415 24.73 -11.83 9.28
N SER A 416 25.24 -11.64 10.49
CA SER A 416 26.67 -11.63 10.74
C SER A 416 27.03 -13.04 11.20
N GLN A 417 27.07 -13.98 10.25
CA GLN A 417 27.91 -15.16 10.39
C GLN A 417 29.27 -14.76 9.82
N ASP A 418 30.08 -14.13 10.66
CA ASP A 418 31.50 -14.38 10.64
C ASP A 418 31.97 -14.40 12.09
N SER A 419 32.78 -15.40 12.41
CA SER A 419 33.35 -15.75 13.72
C SER A 419 32.36 -16.26 14.79
N LYS A 420 32.20 -17.60 14.81
CA LYS A 420 31.99 -18.32 16.08
C LYS A 420 33.19 -18.03 16.99
N GLY A 421 32.93 -17.46 18.16
CA GLY A 421 33.94 -17.37 19.23
C GLY A 421 33.63 -16.29 20.25
N GLU A 422 32.83 -16.65 21.25
CA GLU A 422 32.79 -16.08 22.60
C GLU A 422 32.31 -14.62 22.78
N GLY A 423 31.21 -14.48 23.54
CA GLY A 423 30.81 -13.20 24.12
C GLY A 423 29.32 -12.91 24.00
N SER A 424 28.48 -13.71 24.67
CA SER A 424 27.08 -13.39 24.90
C SER A 424 26.93 -11.99 25.50
N LYS A 425 26.34 -11.05 24.75
CA LYS A 425 25.69 -9.86 25.31
C LYS A 425 24.29 -9.72 24.70
N THR A 426 23.32 -10.18 25.49
CA THR A 426 21.87 -9.98 25.39
C THR A 426 21.42 -8.81 24.50
N LYS A 427 20.70 -9.11 23.40
CA LYS A 427 19.91 -8.13 22.64
C LYS A 427 18.79 -7.58 23.54
N GLN A 428 19.02 -6.44 24.18
CA GLN A 428 17.95 -5.68 24.81
C GLN A 428 17.05 -5.06 23.74
N ASN A 429 15.74 -5.26 23.87
CA ASN A 429 14.74 -4.64 23.02
C ASN A 429 14.57 -3.17 23.45
N ILE A 430 15.27 -2.25 22.77
CA ILE A 430 15.31 -0.83 23.12
C ILE A 430 14.14 -0.11 22.44
N ASP A 431 13.24 0.47 23.23
CA ASP A 431 12.21 1.40 22.76
C ASP A 431 12.84 2.77 22.49
N TYR A 432 13.39 2.94 21.28
CA TYR A 432 14.12 4.16 20.91
C TYR A 432 13.32 5.45 21.11
N PRO A 433 12.04 5.57 20.71
CA PRO A 433 11.27 6.78 20.98
C PRO A 433 11.23 7.18 22.46
N LYS A 434 10.93 6.22 23.35
CA LYS A 434 10.91 6.46 24.79
C LYS A 434 12.29 6.86 25.31
N GLU A 435 13.31 6.16 24.88
CA GLU A 435 14.69 6.37 25.32
C GLU A 435 15.29 7.69 24.79
N ILE A 436 14.88 8.14 23.61
CA ILE A 436 15.23 9.46 23.07
C ILE A 436 14.61 10.54 23.95
N ILE A 437 13.31 10.45 24.29
CA ILE A 437 12.66 11.43 25.17
C ILE A 437 13.35 11.49 26.54
N LEU A 438 13.68 10.33 27.13
CA LEU A 438 14.42 10.27 28.39
C LEU A 438 15.82 10.86 28.27
N SER A 439 16.51 10.64 27.15
CA SER A 439 17.84 11.23 26.93
C SER A 439 17.82 12.75 26.74
N LEU A 440 16.67 13.33 26.38
CA LEU A 440 16.45 14.76 26.19
C LEU A 440 16.09 15.48 27.51
N GLU A 441 16.61 15.00 28.65
CA GLU A 441 16.59 15.77 29.92
C GLU A 441 17.11 17.20 29.74
N HIS A 442 18.13 17.37 28.89
CA HIS A 442 18.59 18.64 28.36
C HIS A 442 18.60 18.57 26.82
N ALA A 443 18.51 19.72 26.15
CA ALA A 443 18.53 19.76 24.69
C ALA A 443 19.88 19.26 24.13
N LYS A 444 19.81 18.44 23.09
CA LYS A 444 20.98 17.76 22.51
C LYS A 444 20.85 17.69 21.00
N ASN A 445 21.99 17.76 20.30
CA ASN A 445 22.06 17.33 18.91
C ASN A 445 21.99 15.78 18.81
N VAL A 446 21.85 15.26 17.59
CA VAL A 446 21.76 13.80 17.36
C VAL A 446 22.97 13.02 17.90
N GLN A 447 24.16 13.62 17.92
CA GLN A 447 25.37 12.99 18.43
C GLN A 447 25.33 12.88 19.96
N GLY A 448 24.80 13.89 20.65
CA GLY A 448 24.59 13.87 22.10
C GLY A 448 23.58 12.82 22.53
N ILE A 449 22.48 12.66 21.77
CA ILE A 449 21.50 11.59 21.99
C ILE A 449 22.14 10.22 21.78
N ALA A 450 22.89 10.05 20.68
CA ALA A 450 23.59 8.80 20.40
C ALA A 450 24.61 8.43 21.48
N ARG A 451 25.36 9.41 22.01
CA ARG A 451 26.28 9.22 23.12
C ARG A 451 25.57 8.80 24.40
N ALA A 452 24.42 9.41 24.73
CA ALA A 452 23.63 9.01 25.89
C ALA A 452 23.14 7.56 25.78
N LEU A 453 22.71 7.12 24.60
CA LEU A 453 22.27 5.75 24.36
C LEU A 453 23.44 4.75 24.37
N ALA A 454 24.59 5.10 23.78
CA ALA A 454 25.80 4.28 23.84
C ALA A 454 26.24 4.05 25.29
N LYS A 455 26.26 5.12 26.10
CA LYS A 455 26.55 5.04 27.52
C LYS A 455 25.53 4.17 28.27
N LYS A 456 24.23 4.37 28.01
CA LYS A 456 23.15 3.65 28.72
C LYS A 456 23.09 2.16 28.40
N PHE A 457 23.24 1.80 27.12
CA PHE A 457 22.95 0.44 26.64
C PHE A 457 24.20 -0.38 26.32
N ARG A 458 25.34 0.26 26.10
CA ARG A 458 26.62 -0.41 25.84
C ARG A 458 27.70 -0.11 26.87
N ASN A 459 27.44 0.79 27.82
CA ASN A 459 28.42 1.27 28.80
C ASN A 459 29.71 1.75 28.14
N SER A 460 29.57 2.47 27.03
CA SER A 460 30.67 2.90 26.16
C SER A 460 30.48 4.34 25.70
N GLU A 461 31.58 5.09 25.62
CA GLU A 461 31.66 6.42 25.00
C GLU A 461 32.54 6.41 23.75
N GLU A 462 32.87 5.23 23.22
CA GLU A 462 33.71 5.08 22.04
C GLU A 462 33.02 5.58 20.76
N LYS A 463 33.82 6.06 19.81
CA LYS A 463 33.31 6.67 18.56
C LYS A 463 32.45 5.69 17.74
N GLU A 464 32.79 4.41 17.75
CA GLU A 464 32.08 3.37 16.98
C GLU A 464 30.67 3.11 17.53
N ASP A 465 30.53 3.02 18.85
CA ASP A 465 29.23 2.86 19.50
C ASP A 465 28.33 4.09 19.35
N ILE A 466 28.92 5.29 19.43
CA ILE A 466 28.20 6.53 19.15
C ILE A 466 27.75 6.57 17.69
N ALA A 467 28.60 6.18 16.73
CA ALA A 467 28.24 6.11 15.32
C ALA A 467 27.11 5.12 15.06
N PHE A 468 27.15 3.96 15.71
CA PHE A 468 26.09 2.94 15.66
C PHE A 468 24.75 3.49 16.11
N TYR A 469 24.68 4.13 17.30
CA TYR A 469 23.42 4.71 17.78
C TYR A 469 22.98 5.90 16.95
N LYS A 470 23.91 6.74 16.47
CA LYS A 470 23.62 7.88 15.59
C LYS A 470 22.89 7.43 14.33
N GLN A 471 23.38 6.38 13.66
CA GLN A 471 22.73 5.82 12.46
C GLN A 471 21.32 5.28 12.77
N LYS A 472 21.15 4.62 13.92
CA LYS A 472 19.85 4.06 14.31
C LYS A 472 18.79 5.11 14.63
N ILE A 473 19.18 6.17 15.33
CA ILE A 473 18.21 7.16 15.83
C ILE A 473 17.96 8.29 14.84
N PHE A 474 18.85 8.55 13.87
CA PHE A 474 18.74 9.73 13.00
C PHE A 474 17.36 9.85 12.33
N LYS A 475 16.84 8.77 11.76
CA LYS A 475 15.50 8.75 11.14
C LYS A 475 14.37 8.81 12.18
N ILE A 476 14.60 8.25 13.38
CA ILE A 476 13.60 8.21 14.46
C ILE A 476 13.40 9.61 15.04
N VAL A 477 14.49 10.29 15.39
CA VAL A 477 14.47 11.66 15.93
C VAL A 477 13.86 12.62 14.91
N SER A 478 14.22 12.53 13.63
CA SER A 478 13.60 13.33 12.56
C SER A 478 12.09 13.08 12.43
N LYS A 479 11.64 11.82 12.51
CA LYS A 479 10.20 11.49 12.48
C LYS A 479 9.46 11.99 13.72
N MET A 480 10.10 11.91 14.89
CA MET A 480 9.54 12.45 16.14
C MET A 480 9.38 13.98 16.07
N ALA A 481 10.33 14.69 15.43
CA ALA A 481 10.21 16.12 15.19
C ALA A 481 9.07 16.45 14.21
N VAL A 482 8.94 15.73 13.10
CA VAL A 482 7.84 15.90 12.13
C VAL A 482 6.46 15.65 12.77
N ASN A 483 6.37 14.67 13.66
CA ASN A 483 5.15 14.35 14.40
C ASN A 483 4.93 15.25 15.64
N GLU A 484 5.74 16.30 15.80
CA GLU A 484 5.71 17.25 16.92
C GLU A 484 5.81 16.62 18.33
N LEU A 485 6.43 15.44 18.44
CA LEU A 485 6.70 14.78 19.73
C LEU A 485 7.89 15.42 20.45
N ILE A 486 8.81 16.02 19.69
CA ILE A 486 9.97 16.80 20.15
C ILE A 486 10.08 18.05 19.30
N ILE A 487 10.75 19.08 19.81
CA ILE A 487 11.07 20.30 19.07
C ILE A 487 12.45 20.11 18.44
N ALA A 488 12.65 20.62 17.22
CA ALA A 488 13.90 20.52 16.48
C ALA A 488 14.24 21.88 15.86
N GLU A 489 15.26 22.54 16.39
CA GLU A 489 15.65 23.89 15.97
C GLU A 489 17.03 23.89 15.33
N ARG A 490 17.20 24.73 14.30
CA ARG A 490 18.51 24.96 13.69
C ARG A 490 19.28 25.97 14.52
N THR A 491 20.51 25.63 14.88
CA THR A 491 21.40 26.48 15.66
C THR A 491 22.75 26.59 14.96
N ASP A 492 23.17 27.82 14.72
CA ASP A 492 24.53 28.17 14.38
C ASP A 492 25.33 28.17 15.69
N ASN A 493 26.30 27.27 15.83
CA ASN A 493 27.02 27.01 17.08
C ASN A 493 28.54 26.99 16.86
N VAL A 494 29.31 27.06 17.94
CA VAL A 494 30.78 26.94 17.93
C VAL A 494 31.19 25.69 18.69
N LYS A 495 32.00 24.83 18.05
CA LYS A 495 32.60 23.66 18.71
C LYS A 495 34.06 23.93 19.01
N PHE A 496 34.42 23.79 20.28
CA PHE A 496 35.78 23.98 20.75
C PHE A 496 36.57 22.67 20.71
N ASN A 497 37.80 22.75 20.18
CA ASN A 497 38.82 21.72 20.31
C ASN A 497 40.07 22.37 20.91
N GLY A 498 40.12 22.40 22.25
CA GLY A 498 41.06 23.25 22.98
C GLY A 498 40.69 24.74 22.83
N GLU A 499 41.66 25.58 22.48
CA GLU A 499 41.45 27.03 22.27
C GLU A 499 40.91 27.38 20.87
N ARG A 500 40.77 26.39 19.98
CA ARG A 500 40.27 26.62 18.60
C ARG A 500 38.77 26.36 18.53
N GLY A 501 38.00 27.41 18.24
CA GLY A 501 36.57 27.32 17.91
C GLY A 501 36.34 27.09 16.42
N GLN A 502 35.46 26.16 16.07
CA GLN A 502 34.98 25.95 14.69
C GLN A 502 33.47 26.19 14.63
N GLU A 503 33.04 27.05 13.70
CA GLU A 503 31.61 27.23 13.41
C GLU A 503 30.99 25.94 12.87
N THR A 504 29.82 25.59 13.41
CA THR A 504 29.05 24.43 12.98
C THR A 504 27.57 24.74 13.00
N GLN A 505 26.86 24.30 11.97
CA GLN A 505 25.39 24.31 11.95
C GLN A 505 24.88 22.95 12.41
N GLU A 506 23.97 22.94 13.39
CA GLU A 506 23.38 21.71 13.89
C GLU A 506 21.89 21.84 14.18
N ILE A 507 21.23 20.68 14.22
CA ILE A 507 19.83 20.59 14.66
C ILE A 507 19.84 20.15 16.12
N VAL A 508 19.28 20.99 16.97
CA VAL A 508 19.14 20.77 18.41
C VAL A 508 17.73 20.29 18.70
N TYR A 509 17.63 19.15 19.38
CA TYR A 509 16.36 18.54 19.75
C TYR A 509 16.05 18.79 21.22
N CYS A 510 14.80 19.10 21.55
CA CYS A 510 14.33 19.37 22.91
C CYS A 510 12.91 18.83 23.17
N ARG A 511 12.54 18.68 24.45
CA ARG A 511 11.19 18.23 24.82
C ARG A 511 10.18 19.35 24.63
N LYS A 512 8.97 19.00 24.19
CA LYS A 512 7.84 19.92 24.05
C LYS A 512 7.20 20.16 25.43
N GLY A 513 6.99 21.43 25.81
CA GLY A 513 6.21 21.81 27.00
C GLY A 513 6.99 22.03 28.30
N ASN A 514 8.32 22.03 28.28
CA ASN A 514 9.14 22.41 29.45
C ASN A 514 9.28 23.93 29.59
N ASN A 515 9.33 24.43 30.83
CA ASN A 515 9.55 25.84 31.15
C ASN A 515 10.55 26.00 32.33
N PRO A 516 11.69 26.70 32.19
CA PRO A 516 12.22 27.28 30.94
C PRO A 516 12.40 26.22 29.85
N SER A 517 12.35 26.64 28.59
CA SER A 517 12.53 25.72 27.45
C SER A 517 13.93 25.11 27.52
N ASP A 518 14.04 23.77 27.37
CA ASP A 518 15.34 23.08 27.30
C ASP A 518 16.26 23.69 26.22
N TYR A 519 15.67 24.31 25.18
CA TYR A 519 16.40 25.01 24.13
C TYR A 519 16.98 26.36 24.57
N HIS A 520 16.30 27.06 25.47
CA HIS A 520 16.81 28.30 26.07
C HIS A 520 18.03 28.01 26.94
N GLU A 521 17.92 27.00 27.81
CA GLU A 521 19.04 26.56 28.65
C GLU A 521 20.26 26.14 27.81
N TYR A 522 20.03 25.47 26.68
CA TYR A 522 21.08 25.13 25.73
C TYR A 522 21.82 26.35 25.17
N LEU A 523 21.09 27.40 24.78
CA LEU A 523 21.70 28.63 24.27
C LEU A 523 22.46 29.38 25.36
N VAL A 524 21.93 29.46 26.58
CA VAL A 524 22.61 30.06 27.73
C VAL A 524 23.92 29.34 28.02
N ASN A 525 23.90 28.01 28.08
CA ASN A 525 25.11 27.22 28.32
C ASN A 525 26.13 27.35 27.18
N SER A 526 25.68 27.36 25.93
CA SER A 526 26.56 27.55 24.77
C SER A 526 27.18 28.95 24.76
N CYS A 527 26.41 29.97 25.14
CA CYS A 527 26.92 31.33 25.30
C CYS A 527 27.96 31.43 26.42
N ALA A 528 27.68 30.83 27.59
CA ALA A 528 28.62 30.81 28.70
C ALA A 528 29.94 30.11 28.35
N ASP A 529 29.89 29.01 27.58
CA ASP A 529 31.07 28.29 27.10
C ASP A 529 31.96 29.16 26.19
N ILE A 530 31.34 29.92 25.28
CA ILE A 530 32.05 30.89 24.43
C ILE A 530 32.69 31.99 25.27
N LEU A 531 31.97 32.54 26.26
CA LEU A 531 32.50 33.59 27.13
C LEU A 531 33.68 33.08 27.97
N TYR A 532 33.59 31.86 28.49
CA TYR A 532 34.68 31.20 29.19
C TYR A 532 35.93 31.09 28.30
N HIS A 533 35.77 30.64 27.05
CA HIS A 533 36.86 30.58 26.07
C HIS A 533 37.41 31.96 25.66
N LYS A 534 36.64 33.04 25.84
CA LYS A 534 37.09 34.43 25.68
C LYS A 534 37.70 35.03 26.96
N ASN A 535 37.92 34.23 28.02
CA ASN A 535 38.41 34.68 29.33
C ASN A 535 37.50 35.73 30.01
N ILE A 536 36.21 35.74 29.67
CA ILE A 536 35.20 36.57 30.33
C ILE A 536 34.53 35.70 31.39
N VAL A 537 34.63 36.09 32.67
CA VAL A 537 34.01 35.34 33.77
C VAL A 537 32.49 35.58 33.77
N PRO A 538 31.66 34.60 33.38
CA PRO A 538 30.22 34.78 33.27
C PRO A 538 29.53 34.37 34.57
N LYS A 539 28.55 35.15 35.02
CA LYS A 539 27.59 34.74 36.06
C LYS A 539 26.25 34.40 35.41
N ILE A 540 25.95 33.12 35.28
CA ILE A 540 24.65 32.63 34.81
C ILE A 540 23.61 32.89 35.89
N GLN A 541 22.50 33.54 35.52
CA GLN A 541 21.40 33.83 36.44
C GLN A 541 20.33 32.73 36.40
N PRO A 542 19.72 32.39 37.54
CA PRO A 542 18.58 31.48 37.57
C PRO A 542 17.40 31.98 36.74
N SER A 543 16.71 31.07 36.05
CA SER A 543 15.51 31.40 35.28
C SER A 543 14.39 31.97 36.16
N GLY A 544 13.64 32.94 35.63
CA GLY A 544 12.50 33.56 36.32
C GLY A 544 12.86 34.70 37.27
N ILE A 545 14.16 34.99 37.45
CA ILE A 545 14.62 36.23 38.08
C ILE A 545 14.60 37.32 37.01
N GLY A 546 14.06 38.50 37.31
CA GLY A 546 13.87 39.60 36.35
C GLY A 546 15.16 40.30 35.87
N THR A 547 16.26 39.55 35.76
CA THR A 547 17.61 39.97 35.33
C THR A 547 17.95 39.32 33.97
N ALA A 548 19.07 39.71 33.37
CA ALA A 548 19.59 39.06 32.17
C ALA A 548 20.02 37.61 32.44
N ASP A 549 20.07 36.77 31.40
CA ASP A 549 20.45 35.36 31.52
C ASP A 549 21.90 35.16 31.97
N ILE A 550 22.81 36.00 31.47
CA ILE A 550 24.23 35.98 31.86
C ILE A 550 24.73 37.39 32.13
N GLU A 551 25.44 37.56 33.24
CA GLU A 551 26.00 38.82 33.67
C GLU A 551 27.54 38.76 33.76
N ALA A 552 28.23 39.70 33.12
CA ALA A 552 29.68 39.94 33.23
C ALA A 552 29.96 41.42 33.60
N GLU A 553 31.17 41.77 34.01
CA GLU A 553 31.48 43.10 34.56
C GLU A 553 30.97 44.27 33.70
N LYS A 554 31.29 44.27 32.40
CA LYS A 554 30.88 45.31 31.43
C LYS A 554 29.66 44.96 30.59
N TYR A 555 29.34 43.66 30.47
CA TYR A 555 28.36 43.14 29.52
C TYR A 555 27.25 42.36 30.21
N VAL A 556 26.05 42.40 29.63
CA VAL A 556 24.94 41.49 29.97
C VAL A 556 24.46 40.81 28.71
N PHE A 557 24.14 39.52 28.80
CA PHE A 557 23.72 38.70 27.68
C PHE A 557 22.31 38.17 27.92
N GLU A 558 21.42 38.46 26.98
CA GLU A 558 20.04 37.97 26.93
C GLU A 558 19.96 36.91 25.83
N CYS A 559 19.68 35.66 26.18
CA CYS A 559 19.58 34.56 25.23
C CYS A 559 18.14 34.42 24.73
N GLU A 560 17.93 34.40 23.43
CA GLU A 560 16.59 34.42 22.85
C GLU A 560 16.43 33.32 21.80
N THR A 561 15.52 32.38 22.05
CA THR A 561 15.31 31.20 21.19
C THR A 561 14.62 31.51 19.86
N GLY A 562 14.03 32.70 19.70
CA GLY A 562 13.23 33.07 18.52
C GLY A 562 11.81 32.50 18.47
N LEU A 563 11.50 31.50 19.32
CA LEU A 563 10.21 30.79 19.37
C LEU A 563 9.04 31.63 19.91
N LYS A 564 9.32 32.69 20.68
CA LYS A 564 8.28 33.58 21.23
C LYS A 564 7.76 34.54 20.16
N ASN A 565 6.43 34.71 20.07
CA ASN A 565 5.82 35.70 19.18
C ASN A 565 5.95 37.14 19.72
N ALA A 566 5.88 37.33 21.04
CA ALA A 566 6.09 38.62 21.69
C ALA A 566 7.53 38.70 22.20
N ILE A 567 8.27 39.74 21.80
CA ILE A 567 9.69 39.96 22.13
C ILE A 567 9.92 41.26 22.93
N ASN A 568 8.84 41.83 23.48
CA ASN A 568 8.87 43.11 24.20
C ASN A 568 9.26 42.94 25.69
N ASP A 569 9.36 41.70 26.17
CA ASP A 569 9.65 41.36 27.56
C ASP A 569 11.06 41.77 28.02
N ILE A 570 11.97 42.00 27.08
CA ILE A 570 13.38 42.36 27.38
C ILE A 570 13.65 43.87 27.35
N GLU A 571 12.75 44.70 26.80
CA GLU A 571 12.96 46.15 26.62
C GLU A 571 13.23 46.89 27.94
N GLY A 572 12.53 46.49 29.00
CA GLY A 572 12.71 47.06 30.35
C GLY A 572 14.11 46.77 30.91
N ARG A 573 14.61 45.54 30.70
CA ARG A 573 15.93 45.11 31.17
C ARG A 573 17.06 45.82 30.42
N ILE A 574 16.93 45.94 29.09
CA ILE A 574 17.89 46.69 28.25
C ILE A 574 18.04 48.13 28.77
N LYS A 575 16.93 48.83 29.03
CA LYS A 575 16.97 50.20 29.56
C LYS A 575 17.58 50.29 30.96
N GLN A 576 17.33 49.29 31.82
CA GLN A 576 17.89 49.23 33.17
C GLN A 576 19.41 49.06 33.15
N TYR A 577 19.94 48.11 32.38
CA TYR A 577 21.38 47.86 32.31
C TYR A 577 22.14 49.01 31.63
N LYS A 578 21.55 49.66 30.63
CA LYS A 578 22.11 50.87 30.03
C LYS A 578 22.28 51.99 31.05
N LYS A 579 21.34 52.17 31.99
CA LYS A 579 21.48 53.15 33.10
C LYS A 579 22.59 52.79 34.08
N LEU A 580 22.88 51.50 34.24
CA LEU A 580 23.97 50.99 35.08
C LEU A 580 25.34 51.00 34.37
N GLY A 581 25.42 51.54 33.15
CA GLY A 581 26.66 51.63 32.38
C GLY A 581 27.12 50.30 31.76
N ARG A 582 26.25 49.29 31.69
CA ARG A 582 26.54 47.97 31.10
C ARG A 582 25.94 47.84 29.71
N GLU A 583 26.67 47.23 28.78
CA GLU A 583 26.21 47.00 27.41
C GLU A 583 25.43 45.69 27.33
N THR A 584 24.22 45.72 26.76
CA THR A 584 23.40 44.53 26.55
C THR A 584 23.69 43.93 25.17
N LEU A 585 23.89 42.62 25.11
CA LEU A 585 23.96 41.83 23.89
C LEU A 585 22.82 40.81 23.88
N ILE A 586 22.16 40.65 22.74
CA ILE A 586 21.12 39.64 22.55
C ILE A 586 21.72 38.48 21.75
N ILE A 587 21.72 37.29 22.32
CA ILE A 587 22.26 36.08 21.71
C ILE A 587 21.13 35.23 21.15
N VAL A 588 21.19 34.93 19.85
CA VAL A 588 20.13 34.22 19.13
C VAL A 588 20.68 32.96 18.46
N PRO A 589 19.84 31.95 18.17
CA PRO A 589 20.31 30.67 17.65
C PRO A 589 20.79 30.71 16.21
N ASN A 590 20.30 31.63 15.38
CA ASN A 590 20.59 31.66 13.95
C ASN A 590 20.28 33.04 13.34
N GLN A 591 20.64 33.21 12.07
CA GLN A 591 20.43 34.45 11.31
C GLN A 591 18.95 34.86 11.16
N GLU A 592 18.02 33.90 11.14
CA GLU A 592 16.58 34.20 11.04
C GLU A 592 16.06 34.86 12.32
N ALA A 593 16.41 34.30 13.48
CA ALA A 593 16.11 34.91 14.77
C ALA A 593 16.81 36.27 14.92
N LYS A 594 18.06 36.39 14.45
CA LYS A 594 18.80 37.66 14.46
C LYS A 594 18.04 38.78 13.77
N LYS A 595 17.57 38.55 12.54
CA LYS A 595 16.82 39.55 11.77
C LYS A 595 15.64 40.13 12.58
N LYS A 596 14.87 39.26 13.22
CA LYS A 596 13.70 39.65 14.04
C LYS A 596 14.07 40.56 15.22
N TYR A 597 15.15 40.26 15.94
CA TYR A 597 15.55 41.05 17.11
C TYR A 597 16.33 42.32 16.71
N SER A 598 17.15 42.27 15.65
CA SER A 598 17.87 43.45 15.14
C SER A 598 16.92 44.53 14.61
N GLU A 599 15.81 44.15 13.96
CA GLU A 599 14.78 45.10 13.50
C GLU A 599 14.07 45.79 14.67
N ARG A 600 13.88 45.08 15.79
CA ARG A 600 13.18 45.61 16.97
C ARG A 600 14.06 46.45 17.88
N TYR A 601 15.31 46.06 18.04
CA TYR A 601 16.30 46.68 18.93
C TYR A 601 17.53 47.13 18.14
N PRO A 602 17.41 48.14 17.25
CA PRO A 602 18.50 48.56 16.35
C PRO A 602 19.72 49.11 17.09
N ASP A 603 19.53 49.60 18.32
CA ASP A 603 20.59 50.17 19.17
C ASP A 603 21.31 49.12 20.05
N VAL A 604 21.01 47.82 19.85
CA VAL A 604 21.53 46.71 20.66
C VAL A 604 22.20 45.69 19.74
N LYS A 605 23.38 45.19 20.12
CA LYS A 605 24.07 44.14 19.35
C LYS A 605 23.31 42.82 19.48
N VAL A 606 22.80 42.32 18.36
CA VAL A 606 22.18 40.99 18.26
C VAL A 606 23.14 40.08 17.51
N LEU A 607 23.61 39.02 18.17
CA LEU A 607 24.65 38.13 17.67
C LEU A 607 24.19 36.67 17.69
N THR A 608 24.60 35.90 16.69
CA THR A 608 24.61 34.43 16.79
C THR A 608 25.80 33.96 17.65
N LEU A 609 25.83 32.68 18.03
CA LEU A 609 26.96 32.12 18.78
C LEU A 609 28.30 32.24 18.02
N PRO A 610 28.39 31.95 16.70
CA PRO A 610 29.62 32.22 15.93
C PRO A 610 30.02 33.70 15.92
N GLU A 611 29.07 34.61 15.76
CA GLU A 611 29.35 36.05 15.77
C GLU A 611 29.79 36.54 17.16
N LEU A 612 29.27 35.94 18.24
CA LEU A 612 29.74 36.21 19.60
C LEU A 612 31.20 35.78 19.78
N TRP A 613 31.59 34.66 19.18
CA TRP A 613 32.98 34.18 19.20
C TRP A 613 33.91 35.14 18.46
N GLU A 614 33.48 35.69 17.33
CA GLU A 614 34.25 36.65 16.53
C GLU A 614 34.23 38.09 17.10
N ALA A 615 33.24 38.43 17.92
CA ALA A 615 33.08 39.79 18.44
C ALA A 615 34.22 40.20 19.38
N GLU A 616 34.70 41.43 19.25
CA GLU A 616 35.57 42.07 20.22
C GLU A 616 34.73 42.53 21.43
N LEU A 617 34.94 41.89 22.58
CA LEU A 617 34.28 42.13 23.87
C LEU A 617 35.33 42.40 24.94
#